data_AF-A0A1I8NL72-F1
#
_entry.id   AF-A0A1I8NL72-F1
#
_cell.length_a   1.000
_cell.length_b   1.000
_cell.length_c   1.000
_cell.angle_alpha   90.00
_cell.angle_beta   90.00
_cell.angle_gamma   90.00
#
_symmetry.space_group_name_H-M   'P 1'
#
loop_
_entity.id
_entity.type
_entity.pdbx_description
1 polymer ?
#
loop_
_entity_poly.entity_id
_entity_poly.type
_entity_poly.pdbx_seq_one_letter_code
_entity_poly.pdbx_strand_id
1 'polypeptide(L)'
;MDAVQKTSQSGFQCHSYSIVIMKFLICFNYLFVYITLCSAAAMVSISEHPDYPGQCYDYVYGVGPVSWGQEINDPVKCLSIKCRKGSWLESYSCGVIGVPEGCVLSNPIVAPYPKCCHREFICNNADNIEKILK
;
A
#
# COMPACT_ATOMS: atom_id res chain seq x y z
N MET A 1 -40.53 36.26 -49.73
CA MET A 1 -39.36 36.89 -49.09
C MET A 1 -39.40 36.51 -47.64
N ASP A 2 -38.55 35.53 -47.35
CA ASP A 2 -38.72 34.51 -46.33
C ASP A 2 -38.29 35.02 -44.95
N ALA A 3 -39.19 34.85 -43.99
CA ALA A 3 -38.88 34.95 -42.59
C ALA A 3 -39.23 33.61 -41.93
N VAL A 4 -38.41 33.26 -40.95
CA VAL A 4 -38.60 32.19 -39.96
C VAL A 4 -38.04 30.82 -40.33
N GLN A 5 -36.71 30.69 -40.22
CA GLN A 5 -36.03 29.43 -39.91
C GLN A 5 -35.01 29.68 -38.79
N LYS A 6 -35.48 29.78 -37.55
CA LYS A 6 -34.65 29.83 -36.34
C LYS A 6 -35.33 29.05 -35.21
N THR A 7 -35.30 27.72 -35.29
CA THR A 7 -35.50 26.84 -34.14
C THR A 7 -35.05 25.44 -34.53
N SER A 8 -34.32 24.75 -33.65
CA SER A 8 -33.89 23.35 -33.77
C SER A 8 -32.44 23.10 -34.26
N GLN A 9 -31.43 23.53 -33.49
CA GLN A 9 -30.10 22.87 -33.49
C GLN A 9 -29.41 22.81 -32.11
N SER A 10 -30.08 23.16 -31.02
CA SER A 10 -29.48 23.19 -29.67
C SER A 10 -29.83 21.99 -28.77
N GLY A 11 -30.22 20.85 -29.35
CA GLY A 11 -30.73 19.68 -28.59
C GLY A 11 -29.88 18.40 -28.63
N PHE A 12 -29.00 18.22 -29.63
CA PHE A 12 -28.35 16.91 -29.86
C PHE A 12 -26.88 16.81 -29.39
N GLN A 13 -26.20 17.93 -29.11
CA GLN A 13 -24.79 17.89 -28.67
C GLN A 13 -24.61 17.65 -27.16
N CYS A 14 -25.64 17.79 -26.32
CA CYS A 14 -25.53 17.52 -24.87
C CYS A 14 -25.66 16.02 -24.53
N HIS A 15 -26.41 15.24 -25.30
CA HIS A 15 -26.68 13.83 -24.98
C HIS A 15 -25.46 12.93 -25.22
N SER A 16 -24.73 13.13 -26.31
CA SER A 16 -23.50 12.37 -26.61
C SER A 16 -22.34 12.75 -25.69
N TYR A 17 -22.27 14.01 -25.24
CA TYR A 17 -21.22 14.49 -24.34
C TYR A 17 -21.40 13.94 -22.90
N SER A 18 -22.65 13.88 -22.40
CA SER A 18 -22.95 13.30 -21.08
C SER A 18 -22.62 11.81 -20.96
N ILE A 19 -22.82 11.01 -22.01
CA ILE A 19 -22.51 9.56 -21.97
C ILE A 19 -21.00 9.31 -21.92
N VAL A 20 -20.22 10.12 -22.66
CA VAL A 20 -18.75 10.00 -22.68
C VAL A 20 -18.17 10.43 -21.32
N ILE A 21 -18.69 11.50 -20.72
CA ILE A 21 -18.27 11.96 -19.38
C ILE A 21 -18.60 10.92 -18.31
N MET A 22 -19.82 10.35 -18.29
CA MET A 22 -20.18 9.33 -17.30
C MET A 22 -19.29 8.08 -17.38
N LYS A 23 -18.97 7.60 -18.59
CA LYS A 23 -18.05 6.47 -18.76
C LYS A 23 -16.64 6.81 -18.27
N PHE A 24 -16.18 8.03 -18.53
CA PHE A 24 -14.88 8.49 -18.06
C PHE A 24 -14.80 8.55 -16.53
N LEU A 25 -15.85 9.06 -15.87
CA LEU A 25 -15.96 9.11 -14.41
C LEU A 25 -15.98 7.71 -13.78
N ILE A 26 -16.67 6.75 -14.38
CA ILE A 26 -16.70 5.36 -13.92
C ILE A 26 -15.30 4.74 -14.03
N CYS A 27 -14.63 4.89 -15.18
CA CYS A 27 -13.27 4.38 -15.38
C CYS A 27 -12.28 5.00 -14.39
N PHE A 28 -12.37 6.30 -14.14
CA PHE A 28 -11.52 6.99 -13.18
C PHE A 28 -11.75 6.49 -11.74
N ASN A 29 -13.00 6.21 -11.38
CA ASN A 29 -13.32 5.64 -10.07
C ASN A 29 -12.77 4.22 -9.91
N TYR A 30 -12.93 3.35 -10.93
CA TYR A 30 -12.34 2.01 -10.92
C TYR A 30 -10.80 2.06 -10.83
N LEU A 31 -10.16 2.97 -11.56
CA LEU A 31 -8.71 3.17 -11.49
C LEU A 31 -8.27 3.58 -10.08
N PHE A 32 -9.01 4.50 -9.46
CA PHE A 32 -8.72 4.98 -8.11
C PHE A 32 -8.86 3.86 -7.06
N VAL A 33 -9.92 3.05 -7.15
CA VAL A 33 -10.12 1.86 -6.28
C VAL A 33 -9.01 0.83 -6.48
N TYR A 34 -8.53 0.64 -7.72
CA TYR A 34 -7.45 -0.30 -7.98
C TYR A 34 -6.12 0.15 -7.36
N ILE A 35 -5.84 1.46 -7.36
CA ILE A 35 -4.62 2.02 -6.76
C ILE A 35 -4.65 1.90 -5.23
N THR A 36 -5.81 2.09 -4.58
CA THR A 36 -5.90 2.02 -3.11
C THR A 36 -5.80 0.60 -2.54
N LEU A 37 -6.06 -0.44 -3.34
CA LEU A 37 -5.95 -1.83 -2.92
C LEU A 37 -4.50 -2.32 -2.77
N CYS A 38 -3.52 -1.62 -3.35
CA CYS A 38 -2.09 -1.88 -3.15
C CYS A 38 -1.56 -1.15 -1.91
N SER A 39 -1.94 -1.59 -0.72
CA SER A 39 -1.44 -1.04 0.55
C SER A 39 -0.15 -1.74 0.99
N ALA A 40 0.94 -1.49 0.26
CA ALA A 40 2.28 -1.73 0.81
C ALA A 40 2.63 -0.57 1.76
N ALA A 41 2.99 -0.87 3.02
CA ALA A 41 3.44 0.16 3.95
C ALA A 41 4.89 0.49 3.66
N ALA A 42 5.09 1.47 2.77
CA ALA A 42 6.37 2.10 2.52
C ALA A 42 6.46 3.40 3.32
N MET A 43 7.54 3.57 4.07
CA MET A 43 7.89 4.85 4.68
C MET A 43 9.25 5.31 4.16
N VAL A 44 9.37 6.61 3.93
CA VAL A 44 10.62 7.25 3.55
C VAL A 44 10.93 8.30 4.59
N SER A 45 12.12 8.23 5.18
CA SER A 45 12.58 9.21 6.16
C SER A 45 14.04 9.54 5.91
N ILE A 46 14.45 10.75 6.27
CA ILE A 46 15.88 11.07 6.39
C ILE A 46 16.22 10.81 7.85
N SER A 47 17.07 9.83 8.10
CA SER A 47 17.33 9.37 9.45
C SER A 47 18.81 9.07 9.66
N GLU A 48 19.48 10.03 10.26
CA GLU A 48 20.89 9.95 10.64
C GLU A 48 21.00 9.71 12.15
N HIS A 49 21.91 8.81 12.53
CA HIS A 49 22.26 8.63 13.93
C HIS A 49 23.43 9.57 14.29
N PRO A 50 23.39 10.28 15.42
CA PRO A 50 24.47 11.20 15.81
C PRO A 50 25.83 10.50 15.94
N ASP A 51 25.84 9.24 16.35
CA ASP A 51 27.07 8.44 16.48
C ASP A 51 27.57 7.84 15.15
N TYR A 52 26.75 7.86 14.09
CA TYR A 52 27.06 7.21 12.79
C TYR A 52 26.75 8.16 11.62
N PRO A 53 27.51 9.25 11.44
CA PRO A 53 27.28 10.21 10.38
C PRO A 53 27.40 9.57 8.99
N GLY A 54 26.43 9.86 8.12
CA GLY A 54 26.37 9.33 6.74
C GLY A 54 25.87 7.89 6.62
N GLN A 55 25.39 7.28 7.71
CA GLN A 55 24.71 5.98 7.71
C GLN A 55 23.24 6.17 8.08
N CYS A 56 22.38 5.31 7.55
CA CYS A 56 20.96 5.35 7.88
C CYS A 56 20.68 4.57 9.17
N TYR A 57 19.77 5.08 10.00
CA TYR A 57 19.26 4.38 11.18
C TYR A 57 17.74 4.45 11.24
N ASP A 58 17.06 3.32 11.30
CA ASP A 58 15.61 3.25 11.43
C ASP A 58 15.20 3.28 12.92
N TYR A 59 14.72 4.42 13.40
CA TYR A 59 14.22 4.55 14.78
C TYR A 59 12.85 3.88 15.01
N VAL A 60 12.08 3.58 13.95
CA VAL A 60 10.77 2.93 14.07
C VAL A 60 10.95 1.46 14.42
N TYR A 61 11.90 0.79 13.76
CA TYR A 61 12.17 -0.63 13.94
C TYR A 61 13.44 -0.94 14.74
N GLY A 62 14.21 0.09 15.10
CA GLY A 62 15.49 -0.02 15.81
C GLY A 62 16.56 -0.73 14.99
N VAL A 63 16.60 -0.47 13.67
CA VAL A 63 17.49 -1.17 12.72
C VAL A 63 18.52 -0.21 12.17
N GLY A 64 19.78 -0.52 12.40
CA GLY A 64 20.92 0.26 11.92
C GLY A 64 22.13 0.08 12.83
N PRO A 65 23.26 0.69 12.47
CA PRO A 65 23.42 1.59 11.34
C PRO A 65 23.62 0.85 10.01
N VAL A 66 23.11 1.42 8.91
CA VAL A 66 23.11 0.82 7.56
C VAL A 66 23.93 1.70 6.62
N SER A 67 24.92 1.11 5.93
CA SER A 67 25.75 1.88 4.99
C SER A 67 24.98 2.23 3.71
N TRP A 68 25.41 3.30 3.06
CA TRP A 68 24.87 3.70 1.77
C TRP A 68 24.86 2.55 0.75
N GLY A 69 23.73 2.39 0.05
CA GLY A 69 23.55 1.36 -0.97
C GLY A 69 23.28 -0.04 -0.41
N GLN A 70 23.36 -0.22 0.91
CA GLN A 70 22.99 -1.48 1.54
C GLN A 70 21.48 -1.58 1.76
N GLU A 71 21.03 -2.83 1.79
CA GLU A 71 19.67 -3.21 2.06
C GLU A 71 19.68 -4.28 3.16
N ILE A 72 18.89 -4.08 4.20
CA ILE A 72 18.68 -5.05 5.28
C ILE A 72 17.31 -5.65 5.07
N ASN A 73 17.26 -6.98 4.97
CA ASN A 73 16.02 -7.73 4.97
C ASN A 73 15.95 -8.54 6.27
N ASP A 74 14.99 -8.21 7.13
CA ASP A 74 14.70 -8.95 8.35
C ASP A 74 13.50 -9.89 8.07
N PRO A 75 13.73 -11.20 7.89
CA PRO A 75 12.67 -12.14 7.58
C PRO A 75 11.77 -12.45 8.79
N VAL A 76 12.20 -12.13 10.01
CA VAL A 76 11.42 -12.36 11.24
C VAL A 76 10.44 -11.20 11.45
N LYS A 77 10.92 -9.96 11.30
CA LYS A 77 10.07 -8.75 11.34
C LYS A 77 9.32 -8.49 10.04
N CYS A 78 9.60 -9.27 8.99
CA CYS A 78 9.11 -9.06 7.64
C CYS A 78 9.29 -7.61 7.15
N LEU A 79 10.52 -7.13 7.26
CA LEU A 79 10.90 -5.75 7.03
C LEU A 79 12.03 -5.69 6.00
N SER A 80 11.92 -4.79 5.03
CA SER A 80 13.02 -4.44 4.12
C SER A 80 13.37 -2.99 4.31
N ILE A 81 14.65 -2.71 4.58
CA ILE A 81 15.19 -1.36 4.78
C ILE A 81 16.28 -1.12 3.76
N LYS A 82 16.22 0.03 3.09
CA LYS A 82 17.23 0.43 2.12
C LYS A 82 17.77 1.81 2.44
N CYS A 83 19.10 1.90 2.53
CA CYS A 83 19.78 3.16 2.75
C CYS A 83 20.23 3.77 1.41
N ARG A 84 19.69 4.94 1.08
CA ARG A 84 20.01 5.73 -0.11
C ARG A 84 20.93 6.90 0.23
N LYS A 85 21.37 7.62 -0.80
CA LYS A 85 22.35 8.71 -0.65
C LYS A 85 21.76 9.84 0.20
N GLY A 86 22.56 10.40 1.11
CA GLY A 86 22.11 11.47 2.00
C GLY A 86 21.22 10.95 3.14
N SER A 87 21.45 9.71 3.57
CA SER A 87 20.77 9.10 4.72
C SER A 87 19.25 8.99 4.56
N TRP A 88 18.83 8.86 3.31
CA TRP A 88 17.45 8.57 2.91
C TRP A 88 17.17 7.09 3.16
N LEU A 89 16.32 6.82 4.13
CA LEU A 89 15.90 5.49 4.54
C LEU A 89 14.54 5.19 3.89
N GLU A 90 14.49 4.14 3.08
CA GLU A 90 13.26 3.55 2.56
C GLU A 90 12.99 2.28 3.37
N SER A 91 11.88 2.21 4.13
CA SER A 91 11.50 0.98 4.81
C SER A 91 10.12 0.48 4.39
N TYR A 92 10.04 -0.84 4.18
CA TYR A 92 8.90 -1.54 3.61
C TYR A 92 8.45 -2.64 4.56
N SER A 93 7.18 -2.60 4.94
CA SER A 93 6.54 -3.56 5.84
C SER A 93 5.17 -3.98 5.31
N CYS A 94 4.59 -5.03 5.91
CA CYS A 94 3.29 -5.57 5.50
C CYS A 94 2.08 -4.66 5.79
N GLY A 95 2.29 -3.54 6.50
CA GLY A 95 1.21 -2.66 6.92
C GLY A 95 0.27 -3.31 7.95
N VAL A 96 -0.94 -2.78 8.05
CA VAL A 96 -1.97 -3.27 8.97
C VAL A 96 -2.85 -4.28 8.24
N ILE A 97 -2.94 -5.50 8.78
CA ILE A 97 -3.82 -6.54 8.27
C ILE A 97 -5.09 -6.57 9.13
N GLY A 98 -6.25 -6.27 8.53
CA GLY A 98 -7.55 -6.39 9.18
C GLY A 98 -7.95 -7.86 9.33
N VAL A 99 -7.86 -8.39 10.54
CA VAL A 99 -8.24 -9.79 10.83
C VAL A 99 -9.75 -9.86 11.10
N PRO A 100 -10.51 -10.72 10.41
CA PRO A 100 -11.94 -10.91 10.69
C PRO A 100 -12.20 -11.40 12.12
N GLU A 101 -13.39 -11.13 12.66
CA GLU A 101 -13.78 -11.64 13.98
C GLU A 101 -13.72 -13.18 14.04
N GLY A 102 -13.18 -13.72 15.13
CA GLY A 102 -13.02 -15.17 15.33
C GLY A 102 -11.87 -15.80 14.55
N CYS A 103 -11.08 -15.00 13.83
CA CYS A 103 -9.89 -15.46 13.11
C CYS A 103 -8.61 -14.95 13.77
N VAL A 104 -7.52 -15.69 13.58
CA VAL A 104 -6.15 -15.25 13.92
C VAL A 104 -5.25 -15.39 12.69
N LEU A 105 -4.16 -14.62 12.64
CA LEU A 105 -3.14 -14.82 11.61
C LEU A 105 -2.30 -16.05 11.98
N SER A 106 -2.04 -16.90 10.98
CA SER A 106 -1.10 -18.02 11.10
C SER A 106 0.29 -17.55 11.48
N ASN A 107 1.15 -18.46 11.96
CA ASN A 107 2.51 -18.12 12.37
C ASN A 107 3.28 -17.37 11.25
N PRO A 108 4.16 -16.42 11.63
CA PRO A 108 4.94 -15.66 10.66
C PRO A 108 5.82 -16.59 9.81
N ILE A 109 5.78 -16.41 8.50
CA ILE A 109 6.63 -17.15 7.57
C ILE A 109 7.99 -16.46 7.53
N VAL A 110 9.05 -17.20 7.82
CA VAL A 110 10.43 -16.71 7.68
C VAL A 110 10.78 -16.67 6.19
N ALA A 111 10.54 -15.51 5.57
CA ALA A 111 10.84 -15.26 4.16
C ALA A 111 11.23 -13.79 3.97
N PRO A 112 11.90 -13.42 2.87
CA PRO A 112 12.13 -12.01 2.54
C PRO A 112 10.83 -11.27 2.28
N TYR A 113 10.76 -10.00 2.66
CA TYR A 113 9.67 -9.11 2.24
C TYR A 113 9.59 -9.06 0.70
N PRO A 114 8.39 -9.03 0.07
CA PRO A 114 7.04 -9.04 0.68
C PRO A 114 6.48 -10.44 0.93
N LYS A 115 7.23 -11.52 0.67
CA LYS A 115 6.70 -12.89 0.74
C LYS A 115 6.25 -13.29 2.14
N CYS A 116 6.95 -12.79 3.17
CA CYS A 116 6.59 -13.02 4.57
C CYS A 116 5.28 -12.32 5.01
N CYS A 117 4.69 -11.44 4.17
CA CYS A 117 3.41 -10.79 4.47
C CYS A 117 2.20 -11.70 4.22
N HIS A 118 2.37 -12.75 3.42
CA HIS A 118 1.28 -13.66 3.09
C HIS A 118 1.05 -14.63 4.26
N ARG A 119 0.14 -14.26 5.17
CA ARG A 119 -0.26 -15.08 6.32
C ARG A 119 -1.69 -15.57 6.13
N GLU A 120 -1.93 -16.81 6.51
CA GLU A 120 -3.24 -17.43 6.40
C GLU A 120 -4.14 -16.99 7.57
N PHE A 121 -5.43 -16.86 7.32
CA PHE A 121 -6.40 -16.66 8.39
C PHE A 121 -6.84 -18.02 8.93
N ILE A 122 -6.52 -18.27 10.20
CA ILE A 122 -7.01 -19.45 10.91
C ILE A 122 -8.27 -19.03 11.64
N CYS A 123 -9.42 -19.34 11.03
CA CYS A 123 -10.74 -19.08 11.58
C CYS A 123 -11.26 -20.39 12.21
N ASN A 124 -11.27 -20.46 13.54
CA ASN A 124 -11.90 -21.57 14.24
C ASN A 124 -13.18 -21.07 14.89
N ASN A 125 -14.28 -21.80 14.71
CA ASN A 125 -15.46 -21.65 15.57
C ASN A 125 -15.01 -21.97 17.01
N ALA A 126 -14.80 -20.92 17.82
CA ALA A 126 -14.61 -20.83 19.28
C ALA A 126 -13.70 -21.83 20.06
N ASP A 127 -13.45 -23.05 19.61
CA ASP A 127 -13.03 -24.16 20.48
C ASP A 127 -11.53 -24.53 20.39
N ASN A 128 -10.75 -23.92 19.49
CA ASN A 128 -9.36 -24.34 19.22
C ASN A 128 -8.30 -23.22 19.29
N ILE A 129 -8.64 -22.01 19.75
CA ILE A 129 -7.67 -20.89 19.78
C ILE A 129 -6.53 -21.14 20.79
N GLU A 130 -6.79 -21.89 21.86
CA GLU A 130 -5.81 -22.15 22.94
C GLU A 130 -4.64 -23.08 22.52
N LYS A 131 -4.78 -23.85 21.44
CA LYS A 131 -3.73 -24.74 20.93
C LYS A 131 -2.76 -24.08 19.95
N ILE A 132 -3.11 -22.93 19.39
CA ILE A 132 -2.31 -22.26 18.34
C ILE A 132 -1.29 -21.28 18.96
N LEU A 133 -1.51 -20.86 20.21
CA LEU A 133 -0.68 -19.89 20.93
C LEU A 133 0.38 -20.53 21.86
N LYS A 134 0.56 -21.86 21.82
CA LYS A 134 1.58 -22.58 22.60
C LYS A 134 2.79 -22.95 21.76
#